data_AF-W7PUY8-F1
#
_entry.id   AF-W7PUY8-F1
#
_cell.length_a   1.000
_cell.length_b   1.000
_cell.length_c   1.000
_cell.angle_alpha   90.00
_cell.angle_beta   90.00
_cell.angle_gamma   90.00
#
_symmetry.space_group_name_H-M   'P 1'
#
loop_
_entity.id
_entity.type
_entity.pdbx_description
1 polymer ?
#
loop_
_entity_poly.entity_id
_entity_poly.type
_entity_poly.pdbx_seq_one_letter_code
_entity_poly.pdbx_strand_id
1 'polypeptide(L)'
;MIDHALALLEMHDLPSWEKDAPLRREMERLRDDVRGYQLAAGHDEGRACRKAAQVSERADRIRAFMANKRHGAQAINGWGFASRGHRYEL
;
A
#
# COMPACT_ATOMS: atom_id res chain seq x y z
N MET A 1 7.31 -5.53 -14.26
CA MET A 1 6.84 -4.17 -13.85
C MET A 1 6.30 -4.13 -12.43
N ILE A 2 5.58 -5.16 -11.96
CA ILE A 2 5.03 -5.22 -10.59
C ILE A 2 5.68 -6.29 -9.70
N ASP A 3 6.83 -6.81 -10.12
CA ASP A 3 7.48 -8.00 -9.54
C ASP A 3 7.85 -7.81 -8.07
N HIS A 4 8.25 -6.60 -7.69
CA HIS A 4 8.54 -6.24 -6.30
C HIS A 4 7.28 -6.23 -5.42
N ALA A 5 6.10 -5.92 -5.97
CA ALA A 5 4.83 -6.01 -5.27
C ALA A 5 4.38 -7.47 -5.10
N LEU A 6 4.58 -8.31 -6.12
CA LEU A 6 4.34 -9.76 -6.01
C LEU A 6 5.23 -10.40 -4.94
N ALA A 7 6.53 -10.09 -4.96
CA ALA A 7 7.48 -10.55 -3.95
C ALA A 7 7.11 -10.08 -2.53
N LEU A 8 6.52 -8.88 -2.40
CA LEU A 8 5.99 -8.38 -1.13
C LEU A 8 4.81 -9.23 -0.62
N LEU A 9 3.90 -9.61 -1.53
CA LEU A 9 2.71 -10.41 -1.22
C LEU A 9 3.02 -11.87 -0.92
N GLU A 10 4.12 -12.40 -1.48
CA GLU A 10 4.64 -13.75 -1.24
C GLU A 10 5.55 -13.82 0.00
N MET A 11 5.82 -12.69 0.65
CA MET A 11 6.65 -12.66 1.85
C MET A 11 5.90 -13.33 3.02
N HIS A 12 6.29 -14.56 3.33
CA HIS A 12 5.68 -15.38 4.40
C HIS A 12 6.23 -15.08 5.79
N ASP A 13 7.38 -14.39 5.89
CA ASP A 13 8.06 -14.08 7.14
C ASP A 13 7.82 -12.60 7.50
N LEU A 14 6.56 -12.26 7.77
CA LEU A 14 6.17 -10.93 8.21
C LEU A 14 6.50 -10.79 9.70
N PRO A 15 7.33 -9.81 10.12
CA PRO A 15 7.59 -9.58 11.54
C PRO A 15 6.31 -9.37 12.36
N SER A 16 6.42 -9.44 13.69
CA SER A 16 5.31 -9.43 14.68
C SER A 16 4.28 -8.28 14.57
N TRP A 17 4.51 -7.31 13.70
CA TRP A 17 3.53 -6.34 13.20
C TRP A 17 2.42 -6.94 12.32
N GLU A 18 2.36 -8.26 12.11
CA GLU A 18 1.20 -8.93 11.49
C GLU A 18 -0.13 -8.61 12.22
N LYS A 19 -0.05 -8.21 13.50
CA LYS A 19 -1.18 -7.70 14.29
C LYS A 19 -1.55 -6.24 13.98
N ASP A 20 -0.71 -5.51 13.26
CA ASP A 20 -0.96 -4.15 12.77
C ASP A 20 -2.06 -4.22 11.70
N ALA A 21 -3.31 -3.99 12.15
CA ALA A 21 -4.48 -3.91 11.27
C ALA A 21 -4.29 -2.89 10.12
N PRO A 22 -3.66 -1.73 10.35
CA PRO A 22 -3.28 -0.82 9.27
C PRO A 22 -2.39 -1.45 8.17
N LEU A 23 -1.31 -2.16 8.53
CA LEU A 23 -0.43 -2.83 7.56
C LEU A 23 -1.18 -3.92 6.77
N ARG A 24 -2.00 -4.73 7.44
CA ARG A 24 -2.80 -5.78 6.78
C ARG A 24 -3.76 -5.22 5.73
N ARG A 25 -4.46 -4.11 6.04
CA ARG A 25 -5.36 -3.44 5.09
C ARG A 25 -4.64 -2.99 3.82
N GLU A 26 -3.37 -2.65 3.93
CA GLU A 26 -2.58 -2.19 2.78
C GLU A 26 -2.02 -3.31 1.95
N MET A 27 -1.67 -4.43 2.58
CA MET A 27 -1.37 -5.66 1.87
C MET A 27 -2.59 -6.15 1.10
N GLU A 28 -3.80 -6.06 1.67
CA GLU A 28 -5.06 -6.36 0.98
C GLU A 28 -5.30 -5.42 -0.20
N ARG A 29 -5.16 -4.10 -0.01
CA ARG A 29 -5.26 -3.12 -1.10
C ARG A 29 -4.23 -3.34 -2.19
N LEU A 30 -3.02 -3.77 -1.84
CA LEU A 30 -1.98 -4.14 -2.81
C LEU A 30 -2.41 -5.36 -3.64
N ARG A 31 -3.03 -6.37 -3.03
CA ARG A 31 -3.60 -7.51 -3.77
C ARG A 31 -4.68 -7.07 -4.76
N ASP A 32 -5.57 -6.17 -4.34
CA ASP A 32 -6.61 -5.63 -5.21
C ASP A 32 -6.04 -4.82 -6.38
N ASP A 33 -5.02 -4.00 -6.13
CA ASP A 33 -4.35 -3.22 -7.17
C ASP A 33 -3.60 -4.13 -8.17
N VAL A 34 -2.93 -5.19 -7.70
CA VAL A 34 -2.30 -6.22 -8.55
C VAL A 34 -3.33 -6.94 -9.41
N ARG A 35 -4.47 -7.34 -8.83
CA ARG A 35 -5.57 -7.95 -9.58
C ARG A 35 -6.11 -6.98 -10.64
N GLY A 36 -6.25 -5.70 -10.31
CA GLY A 36 -6.64 -4.66 -11.23
C GLY A 36 -5.66 -4.46 -12.39
N TYR A 37 -4.36 -4.59 -12.13
CA TYR A 37 -3.32 -4.61 -13.18
C TYR A 37 -3.47 -5.85 -14.08
N GLN A 38 -3.61 -7.04 -13.52
CA GLN A 38 -3.74 -8.29 -14.30
C GLN A 38 -4.96 -8.26 -15.22
N LEU A 39 -6.09 -7.72 -14.74
CA LEU A 39 -7.28 -7.52 -15.57
C LEU A 39 -7.06 -6.48 -16.68
N ALA A 40 -6.32 -5.40 -16.41
CA ALA A 40 -6.06 -4.37 -17.41
C ALA A 40 -5.03 -4.82 -18.46
N ALA A 41 -4.01 -5.59 -18.07
CA ALA A 41 -2.91 -6.01 -18.93
C ALA A 41 -3.36 -6.82 -20.15
N GLY A 42 -4.50 -7.53 -20.07
CA GLY A 42 -5.06 -8.29 -21.19
C GLY A 42 -5.98 -7.50 -22.13
N HIS A 43 -6.31 -6.24 -21.82
CA HIS A 43 -7.36 -5.50 -22.52
C HIS A 43 -6.97 -4.06 -22.92
N ASP A 44 -6.20 -3.36 -22.09
CA ASP A 44 -5.87 -1.94 -22.29
C ASP A 44 -4.50 -1.63 -21.67
N GLU A 45 -3.51 -1.46 -22.54
CA GLU A 45 -2.11 -1.23 -22.16
C GLU A 45 -1.91 0.10 -21.41
N GLY A 46 -2.67 1.14 -21.76
CA GLY A 46 -2.61 2.43 -21.08
C GLY A 46 -3.17 2.36 -19.65
N ARG A 47 -4.27 1.64 -19.48
CA ARG A 47 -4.84 1.34 -18.16
C ARG A 47 -3.92 0.43 -17.35
N ALA A 48 -3.28 -0.55 -17.99
CA ALA A 48 -2.30 -1.43 -17.35
C ALA A 48 -1.10 -0.64 -16.84
N CYS A 49 -0.55 0.29 -17.63
CA CYS A 49 0.56 1.15 -17.19
C CYS A 49 0.19 1.99 -15.95
N ARG A 50 -1.01 2.61 -15.94
CA ARG A 50 -1.48 3.38 -14.78
C ARG A 50 -1.64 2.48 -13.55
N LYS A 51 -2.15 1.26 -13.72
CA LYS A 51 -2.30 0.30 -12.63
C LYS A 51 -0.95 -0.20 -12.12
N ALA A 52 0.01 -0.44 -13.00
CA ALA A 52 1.38 -0.80 -12.62
C ALA A 52 2.05 0.27 -11.74
N ALA A 53 1.87 1.55 -12.08
CA ALA A 53 2.36 2.66 -11.28
C ALA A 53 1.72 2.70 -9.87
N GLN A 54 0.40 2.51 -9.78
CA GLN A 54 -0.32 2.45 -8.50
C GLN A 54 0.15 1.29 -7.61
N VAL A 55 0.33 0.11 -8.22
CA VAL A 55 0.86 -1.08 -7.54
C VAL A 55 2.26 -0.79 -6.99
N SER A 56 3.11 -0.15 -7.80
CA SER A 56 4.50 0.11 -7.44
C SER A 56 4.61 1.13 -6.29
N GLU A 57 3.88 2.24 -6.38
CA GLU A 57 3.84 3.25 -5.31
C GLU A 57 3.38 2.66 -3.97
N ARG A 58 2.34 1.80 -3.99
CA ARG A 58 1.85 1.17 -2.76
C ARG A 58 2.87 0.19 -2.18
N ALA A 59 3.49 -0.65 -3.01
CA ALA A 59 4.53 -1.58 -2.56
C ALA A 59 5.73 -0.85 -1.93
N ASP A 60 6.15 0.29 -2.50
CA ASP A 60 7.22 1.11 -1.95
C ASP A 60 6.85 1.73 -0.60
N ARG A 61 5.61 2.21 -0.44
CA ARG A 61 5.13 2.70 0.87
C ARG A 61 5.16 1.62 1.94
N ILE A 62 4.74 0.41 1.60
CA ILE A 62 4.76 -0.72 2.54
C ILE A 62 6.20 -1.11 2.88
N ARG A 63 7.11 -1.18 1.89
CA ARG A 63 8.54 -1.41 2.14
C ARG A 63 9.17 -0.35 3.02
N ALA A 64 8.90 0.93 2.76
CA ALA A 64 9.42 2.04 3.56
C ALA A 64 8.92 1.98 5.01
N PHE A 65 7.64 1.62 5.20
CA PHE A 65 7.07 1.38 6.52
C PHE A 65 7.78 0.23 7.24
N MET A 66 7.96 -0.93 6.58
CA MET A 66 8.67 -2.08 7.16
C MET A 66 10.16 -1.77 7.44
N ALA A 67 10.80 -0.94 6.63
CA ALA A 67 12.20 -0.53 6.80
C ALA A 67 12.40 0.60 7.83
N ASN A 68 11.33 1.03 8.53
CA ASN A 68 11.33 2.13 9.50
C ASN A 68 11.91 3.45 8.95
N LYS A 69 11.97 3.62 7.62
CA LYS A 69 12.36 4.89 6.96
C LYS A 69 11.11 5.73 6.78
N ARG A 70 10.65 6.30 7.89
CA ARG A 70 9.46 7.16 7.99
C ARG A 70 9.71 8.45 7.20
N HIS A 71 9.14 8.59 6.00
CA HIS A 71 9.03 9.89 5.36
C HIS A 71 8.14 10.80 6.23
N GLY A 72 8.79 11.79 6.87
CA GLY A 72 8.30 13.03 7.47
C GLY A 72 6.85 13.16 7.98
N ALA A 73 6.73 13.44 9.29
CA ALA A 73 5.71 14.27 10.00
C ALA A 73 4.19 14.07 9.77
N GLN A 74 3.73 13.37 8.74
CA GLN A 74 2.31 13.04 8.48
C GLN A 74 1.97 11.58 8.75
N ALA A 75 2.88 10.83 9.37
CA ALA A 75 2.66 9.46 9.80
C ALA A 75 1.71 9.33 11.03
N ILE A 76 0.99 10.41 11.37
CA ILE A 76 -0.11 10.49 12.35
C ILE A 76 -1.44 10.77 11.61
N ASN A 77 -1.54 10.40 10.34
CA ASN A 77 -2.80 9.87 9.82
C ASN A 77 -2.52 8.42 9.52
N GLY A 78 -2.52 7.61 10.60
CA GLY A 78 -2.53 6.15 10.49
C GLY A 78 -3.60 5.74 9.49
N TRP A 79 -3.44 4.57 8.88
CA TRP A 79 -4.22 4.10 7.73
C TRP A 79 -5.77 4.09 7.88
N GLY A 80 -6.36 4.72 8.90
CA GLY A 80 -7.79 4.96 9.12
C GLY A 80 -8.19 6.26 9.86
N PHE A 81 -7.51 7.41 9.69
CA PHE A 81 -8.07 8.71 10.14
C PHE A 81 -8.53 9.59 8.96
N ALA A 82 -9.73 9.30 8.46
CA ALA A 82 -10.49 10.22 7.59
C ALA A 82 -11.82 10.65 8.24
N SER A 83 -12.03 10.43 9.55
CA SER A 83 -13.33 10.74 10.17
C SER A 83 -13.21 11.01 11.68
N ARG A 84 -12.80 12.23 12.07
CA ARG A 84 -13.37 13.02 13.18
C ARG A 84 -12.53 14.26 13.43
N GLY A 85 -13.24 15.39 13.48
CA GLY A 85 -12.69 16.74 13.49
C GLY A 85 -11.76 17.05 14.65
N HIS A 86 -10.69 17.78 14.32
CA HIS A 86 -9.92 18.54 15.28
C HIS A 86 -10.55 19.94 15.37
N ARG A 87 -11.42 20.10 16.37
CA ARG A 87 -11.87 21.39 16.88
C ARG A 87 -10.68 21.98 17.64
N TYR A 88 -10.12 23.08 17.14
CA TYR A 88 -9.12 23.85 17.86
C TYR A 88 -9.83 24.66 18.94
N GLU A 89 -9.50 24.41 20.21
CA GLU A 89 -9.78 25.33 21.31
C GLU A 89 -8.79 26.51 21.21
N LEU A 90 -9.34 27.73 21.31
CA LEU A 90 -8.66 29.01 21.51
C LEU A 90 -8.90 29.47 22.94
#